data_AF-R6DXA9-F1
#
_entry.id   AF-R6DXA9-F1
#
_cell.length_a   1.000
_cell.length_b   1.000
_cell.length_c   1.000
_cell.angle_alpha   90.00
_cell.angle_beta   90.00
_cell.angle_gamma   90.00
#
_symmetry.space_group_name_H-M   'P 1'
#
loop_
_entity.id
_entity.type
_entity.pdbx_description
1 polymer ?
#
loop_
_entity_poly.entity_id
_entity_poly.type
_entity_poly.pdbx_seq_one_letter_code
_entity_poly.pdbx_strand_id
1 'polypeptide(L)'
;MDVAVYVKLPDSFYIATPVGRYNPDWAIAFYEGTVKHIYFIAETKGSLSSMQFRLIEESKIHCAREHFKAISNGNVVYDVVDSYQALLEKVMK
;
A
#
# COMPACT_ATOMS: atom_id res chain seq x y z
N MET A 1 -2.63 -12.37 -14.97
CA MET A 1 -2.87 -11.19 -14.11
C MET A 1 -2.93 -9.99 -15.01
N ASP A 2 -4.03 -9.25 -14.95
CA ASP A 2 -4.22 -8.05 -15.75
C ASP A 2 -4.21 -6.82 -14.84
N VAL A 3 -3.50 -5.77 -15.26
CA VAL A 3 -3.50 -4.49 -14.56
C VAL A 3 -4.86 -3.83 -14.79
N ALA A 4 -5.62 -3.68 -13.71
CA ALA A 4 -6.90 -2.98 -13.72
C ALA A 4 -6.70 -1.46 -13.82
N VAL A 5 -5.80 -0.94 -13.00
CA VAL A 5 -5.51 0.50 -12.86
C VAL A 5 -4.06 0.66 -12.41
N TYR A 6 -3.38 1.64 -12.99
CA TYR A 6 -2.11 2.19 -12.52
C TYR A 6 -2.22 3.71 -12.49
N VAL A 7 -2.04 4.33 -11.33
CA VAL A 7 -2.26 5.78 -11.18
C VAL A 7 -1.30 6.41 -10.17
N LYS A 8 -0.80 7.60 -10.50
CA LYS A 8 -0.11 8.47 -9.55
C LYS A 8 -1.14 9.19 -8.70
N LEU A 9 -1.00 9.11 -7.39
CA LEU A 9 -1.94 9.77 -6.48
C LEU A 9 -1.59 11.26 -6.36
N PRO A 10 -2.60 12.13 -6.20
CA PRO A 10 -2.36 13.55 -5.93
C PRO A 10 -1.76 13.72 -4.53
N ASP A 11 -0.93 14.74 -4.35
CA ASP A 11 -0.26 15.02 -3.06
C ASP A 11 -1.24 15.27 -1.90
N SER A 12 -2.50 15.58 -2.21
CA SER A 12 -3.58 15.76 -1.23
C SER A 12 -4.24 14.44 -0.78
N PHE A 13 -3.89 13.30 -1.38
CA PHE A 13 -4.41 12.00 -0.99
C PHE A 13 -3.69 11.49 0.27
N TYR A 14 -4.46 11.03 1.24
CA TYR A 14 -3.91 10.39 2.42
C TYR A 14 -4.88 9.34 2.96
N ILE A 15 -4.31 8.23 3.42
CA ILE A 15 -5.00 7.21 4.17
C ILE A 15 -4.94 7.62 5.64
N ALA A 16 -6.11 7.77 6.26
CA ALA A 16 -6.19 8.05 7.68
C ALA A 16 -5.84 6.79 8.47
N THR A 17 -4.75 6.84 9.22
CA THR A 17 -4.39 5.78 10.18
C THR A 17 -4.42 6.35 11.60
N PRO A 18 -4.67 5.53 12.64
CA PRO A 18 -4.68 5.98 14.03
C PRO A 18 -3.37 6.64 14.48
N VAL A 19 -2.26 6.28 13.82
CA VAL A 19 -0.90 6.78 14.09
C VAL A 19 -0.45 7.89 13.13
N GLY A 20 -1.36 8.42 12.31
CA GLY A 20 -1.14 9.61 11.47
C GLY A 20 -1.56 9.42 10.01
N ARG A 21 -1.36 10.46 9.19
CA ARG A 21 -1.64 10.38 7.75
C ARG A 21 -0.53 9.58 7.05
N TYR A 22 -0.94 8.69 6.15
CA TYR A 22 -0.06 7.94 5.24
C TYR A 22 -0.36 8.39 3.80
N ASN A 23 0.65 8.87 3.08
CA ASN A 23 0.51 9.41 1.72
C ASN A 23 1.36 8.56 0.75
N PRO A 24 0.77 7.58 0.06
CA PRO A 24 1.44 6.82 -1.00
C PRO A 24 1.51 7.61 -2.31
N ASP A 25 2.60 7.44 -3.06
CA ASP A 25 2.82 8.11 -4.37
C ASP A 25 2.01 7.45 -5.50
N TRP A 26 1.83 6.13 -5.48
CA TRP A 26 1.13 5.40 -6.54
C TRP A 26 0.12 4.39 -5.98
N ALA A 27 -0.90 4.08 -6.78
CA ALA A 27 -1.81 2.97 -6.55
C ALA A 27 -1.88 2.09 -7.81
N ILE A 28 -1.83 0.78 -7.58
CA ILE A 28 -1.88 -0.24 -8.63
C ILE A 28 -2.90 -1.28 -8.24
N ALA A 29 -3.83 -1.59 -9.13
CA ALA A 29 -4.80 -2.64 -8.94
C ALA A 29 -4.64 -3.73 -10.00
N PHE A 30 -4.73 -4.99 -9.59
CA PHE A 30 -4.71 -6.16 -10.46
C PHE A 30 -6.01 -6.95 -10.31
N TYR A 31 -6.41 -7.61 -11.39
CA TYR A 31 -7.43 -8.65 -11.35
C TYR A 31 -6.78 -10.04 -11.31
N GLU A 32 -7.20 -10.84 -10.33
CA GLU A 32 -6.95 -12.27 -10.26
C GLU A 32 -8.30 -13.00 -10.13
N GLY A 33 -8.86 -13.41 -11.27
CA GLY A 33 -10.21 -13.98 -11.32
C GLY A 33 -11.27 -12.97 -10.84
N THR A 34 -11.95 -13.29 -9.74
CA THR A 34 -12.96 -12.42 -9.09
C THR A 34 -12.37 -11.52 -7.99
N VAL A 35 -11.09 -11.71 -7.62
CA VAL A 35 -10.44 -10.99 -6.52
C VAL A 35 -9.66 -9.79 -7.08
N LYS A 36 -9.81 -8.64 -6.42
CA LYS A 36 -9.10 -7.40 -6.79
C LYS A 36 -7.95 -7.16 -5.82
N HIS A 37 -6.72 -7.25 -6.30
CA HIS A 37 -5.55 -6.95 -5.50
C HIS A 37 -5.22 -5.46 -5.66
N ILE A 38 -5.15 -4.71 -4.58
CA ILE A 38 -4.83 -3.28 -4.58
C ILE A 38 -3.54 -3.06 -3.80
N TYR A 39 -2.52 -2.58 -4.49
CA TYR A 39 -1.23 -2.25 -3.91
C TYR A 39 -1.03 -0.75 -3.94
N PHE A 40 -0.61 -0.19 -2.81
CA PHE A 40 -0.17 1.20 -2.73
C PHE A 40 1.34 1.25 -2.65
N ILE A 41 1.96 2.01 -3.55
CA ILE A 41 3.39 2.22 -3.54
C ILE A 41 3.67 3.55 -2.85
N ALA A 42 4.32 3.49 -1.70
CA ALA A 42 4.96 4.67 -1.13
C ALA A 42 6.43 4.59 -1.50
N GLU A 43 6.86 5.42 -2.46
CA GLU A 43 8.28 5.65 -2.62
C GLU A 43 8.73 6.36 -1.34
N THR A 44 9.53 5.68 -0.52
CA THR A 44 10.11 6.32 0.65
C THR A 44 11.05 7.41 0.17
N LYS A 45 10.55 8.64 0.03
CA LYS A 45 11.36 9.83 -0.23
C LYS A 45 12.23 10.11 0.98
N GLY A 46 13.37 9.41 1.03
CA GLY A 46 14.61 9.95 1.57
C GLY A 46 14.69 10.15 3.07
N SER A 47 14.23 9.22 3.92
CA SER A 47 14.75 9.24 5.30
C SER A 47 15.07 7.85 5.84
N LEU A 48 16.37 7.53 5.83
CA LEU A 48 17.02 6.68 6.81
C LEU A 48 16.97 7.35 8.20
N SER A 49 15.81 7.88 8.61
CA SER A 49 15.68 8.55 9.89
C SER A 49 15.33 7.48 10.94
N SER A 50 16.09 7.48 12.04
CA SER A 50 15.98 6.75 13.32
C SER A 50 15.08 5.49 13.43
N MET A 51 15.49 4.50 14.24
CA MET A 51 14.64 3.33 14.58
C MET A 51 13.19 3.70 14.95
N GLN A 52 12.98 4.85 15.63
CA GLN A 52 11.65 5.33 16.00
C GLN A 52 10.76 5.68 14.80
N PHE A 53 11.29 6.31 13.74
CA PHE A 53 10.50 6.62 12.55
C PHE A 53 10.07 5.34 11.82
N ARG A 54 10.94 4.31 11.78
CA ARG A 54 10.59 2.99 11.23
C ARG A 54 9.47 2.31 12.01
N LEU A 55 9.52 2.33 13.34
CA LEU A 55 8.46 1.76 14.20
C LEU A 55 7.10 2.45 13.97
N ILE A 56 7.11 3.78 13.78
CA ILE A 56 5.89 4.55 13.50
C ILE A 56 5.35 4.23 12.09
N GLU A 57 6.21 4.15 11.08
CA GLU A 57 5.80 3.78 9.72
C GLU A 57 5.27 2.35 9.65
N GLU A 58 5.95 1.38 10.28
CA GLU A 58 5.47 0.01 10.39
C GLU A 58 4.11 -0.06 11.08
N SER A 59 3.90 0.72 12.13
CA SER A 59 2.61 0.83 12.81
C SER A 59 1.51 1.39 11.89
N LYS A 60 1.83 2.42 11.08
CA LYS A 60 0.90 2.99 10.09
C LYS A 60 0.50 1.97 9.04
N ILE A 61 1.49 1.25 8.49
CA ILE A 61 1.28 0.22 7.48
C ILE A 61 0.45 -0.93 8.07
N HIS A 62 0.76 -1.36 9.29
CA HIS A 62 0.01 -2.41 9.97
C HIS A 62 -1.46 -2.01 10.18
N CYS A 63 -1.72 -0.80 10.69
CA CYS A 63 -3.08 -0.28 10.83
C CYS A 63 -3.82 -0.22 9.49
N ALA A 64 -3.15 0.21 8.41
CA ALA A 64 -3.76 0.23 7.09
C ALA A 64 -4.11 -1.19 6.61
N ARG A 65 -3.22 -2.17 6.79
CA ARG A 65 -3.49 -3.58 6.45
C ARG A 65 -4.71 -4.12 7.19
N GLU A 66 -4.79 -3.93 8.50
CA GLU A 66 -5.94 -4.40 9.29
C GLU A 66 -7.23 -3.65 8.93
N HIS A 67 -7.16 -2.35 8.64
CA HIS A 67 -8.30 -1.58 8.17
C HIS A 67 -8.85 -2.14 6.85
N PHE A 68 -7.98 -2.33 5.85
CA PHE A 68 -8.41 -2.87 4.56
C PHE A 68 -8.91 -4.31 4.67
N LYS A 69 -8.28 -5.14 5.51
CA LYS A 69 -8.75 -6.50 5.80
C LYS A 69 -10.15 -6.53 6.43
N ALA A 70 -10.46 -5.56 7.30
CA ALA A 70 -11.78 -5.47 7.92
C ALA A 70 -12.88 -5.04 6.94
N ILE A 71 -12.58 -4.17 5.97
CA ILE A 71 -13.58 -3.64 5.02
C ILE A 71 -13.65 -4.41 3.70
N SER A 72 -12.65 -5.23 3.37
CA SER A 72 -12.57 -5.89 2.07
C SER A 72 -13.41 -7.15 1.93
N ASN A 73 -13.91 -7.71 3.05
CA ASN A 73 -14.63 -8.99 3.10
C ASN A 73 -13.93 -10.13 2.32
N GLY A 74 -12.59 -10.07 2.19
CA GLY A 74 -11.81 -11.05 1.43
C GLY A 74 -11.75 -10.83 -0.10
N ASN A 75 -12.49 -9.85 -0.64
CA ASN A 75 -12.49 -9.54 -2.08
C ASN A 75 -11.37 -8.57 -2.49
N VAL A 76 -10.75 -7.91 -1.52
CA VAL A 76 -9.63 -6.98 -1.73
C VAL A 76 -8.45 -7.36 -0.86
N VAL A 77 -7.31 -7.56 -1.50
CA VAL A 77 -6.01 -7.73 -0.84
C VAL A 77 -5.28 -6.39 -0.90
N TYR A 78 -4.87 -5.87 0.25
CA TYR A 78 -4.11 -4.63 0.37
C TYR A 78 -2.68 -4.90 0.80
N ASP A 79 -1.72 -4.28 0.12
CA ASP A 79 -0.36 -4.22 0.63
C ASP A 79 0.36 -2.93 0.22
N VAL A 80 1.44 -2.66 0.96
CA VAL A 80 2.37 -1.56 0.70
C VAL A 80 3.68 -2.12 0.17
N VAL A 81 4.18 -1.52 -0.91
CA VAL A 81 5.49 -1.80 -1.49
C VAL A 81 6.27 -0.50 -1.69
N ASP A 82 7.59 -0.59 -1.67
CA ASP A 82 8.50 0.55 -1.77
C ASP A 82 9.15 0.69 -3.16
N SER A 83 8.97 -0.32 -4.01
CA SER A 83 9.64 -0.42 -5.29
C SER A 83 8.84 -1.28 -6.26
N TYR A 84 9.09 -1.07 -7.55
CA TYR A 84 8.51 -1.89 -8.61
C TYR A 84 8.93 -3.36 -8.50
N GLN A 85 10.18 -3.65 -8.09
CA GLN A 85 10.63 -5.02 -7.87
C GLN A 85 9.85 -5.71 -6.75
N ALA A 86 9.68 -5.06 -5.59
CA ALA A 86 8.90 -5.60 -4.48
C ALA A 86 7.42 -5.84 -4.87
N LEU A 87 6.86 -4.99 -5.73
CA LEU A 87 5.55 -5.22 -6.33
C LEU A 87 5.54 -6.51 -7.16
N LEU A 88 6.47 -6.63 -8.12
CA LEU A 88 6.53 -7.80 -9.00
C LEU A 88 6.69 -9.10 -8.20
N GLU A 89 7.54 -9.13 -7.18
CA GLU A 89 7.71 -10.30 -6.33
C GLU A 89 6.45 -10.71 -5.57
N LYS A 90 5.60 -9.74 -5.18
CA LYS A 90 4.33 -10.02 -4.51
C LYS A 90 3.23 -10.48 -5.46
N VAL A 91 3.30 -10.03 -6.71
CA VAL A 91 2.26 -10.24 -7.73
C VAL A 91 2.54 -11.49 -8.57
N MET A 92 3.82 -11.86 -8.76
CA MET A 92 4.23 -13.02 -9.58
C MET A 92 4.43 -14.32 -8.77
N LYS A 93 4.09 -14.34 -7.48
CA LYS A 93 4.23 -15.50 -6.61
C LYS A 93 2.96 -16.34 -6.54
#